data_AF-Q5N384-F1
#
_entry.id   AF-Q5N384-F1
#
_cell.length_a   1.000
_cell.length_b   1.000
_cell.length_c   1.000
_cell.angle_alpha   90.00
_cell.angle_beta   90.00
_cell.angle_gamma   90.00
#
_symmetry.space_group_name_H-M   'P 1'
#
loop_
_entity.id
_entity.type
_entity.pdbx_description
1 polymer ?
#
loop_
_entity_poly.entity_id
_entity_poly.type
_entity_poly.pdbx_seq_one_letter_code
_entity_poly.pdbx_strand_id
1 'polypeptide(L)' 'MAKAKPAWSYETAIAEVEQIVQQLESGELPLAEVVEQFQQASQRLQQCDRFLRDKQAELDLLIESLDEPPVPPQ' A
#
# COMPACT_ATOMS: atom_id res chain seq x y z
N MET A 1 17.00 15.54 14.54
CA MET A 1 15.97 16.17 13.69
C MET A 1 14.86 15.16 13.48
N ALA A 2 13.64 15.43 13.94
CA ALA A 2 12.51 14.52 13.72
C ALA A 2 12.20 14.47 12.22
N LYS A 3 12.40 13.32 11.57
CA LYS A 3 12.02 13.14 10.17
C LYS A 3 10.52 13.34 10.05
N ALA A 4 10.09 14.27 9.20
CA ALA A 4 8.68 14.52 8.93
C ALA A 4 8.02 13.20 8.51
N LYS A 5 6.95 12.81 9.19
CA LYS A 5 6.18 11.61 8.85
C LYS A 5 5.62 11.84 7.44
N PRO A 6 5.84 10.92 6.49
CA PRO A 6 5.31 11.08 5.14
C PRO A 6 3.79 11.28 5.24
N ALA A 7 3.26 12.20 4.45
CA ALA A 7 1.84 12.53 4.44
C ALA A 7 0.96 11.31 4.09
N TRP A 8 1.57 10.27 3.53
CA TRP A 8 0.94 9.01 3.17
C TRP A 8 1.71 7.83 3.78
N SER A 9 0.98 6.85 4.30
CA SER A 9 1.51 5.53 4.68
C SER A 9 0.56 4.44 4.20
N TYR A 10 1.10 3.23 4.00
CA TYR A 10 0.31 2.07 3.61
C TYR A 10 -0.79 1.79 4.63
N GLU A 11 -0.47 1.85 5.93
CA GLU A 11 -1.42 1.61 7.01
C GLU A 11 -2.56 2.62 7.03
N THR A 12 -2.27 3.90 6.78
CA THR A 12 -3.30 4.94 6.66
C THR A 12 -4.17 4.71 5.43
N ALA A 13 -3.58 4.36 4.28
CA ALA A 13 -4.33 4.10 3.07
C ALA A 13 -5.26 2.88 3.18
N ILE A 14 -4.81 1.81 3.85
CA ILE A 14 -5.65 0.65 4.13
C ILE A 14 -6.79 1.01 5.09
N ALA A 15 -6.51 1.77 6.15
CA ALA A 15 -7.57 2.24 7.07
C ALA A 15 -8.63 3.09 6.34
N GLU A 16 -8.23 3.96 5.41
CA GLU A 16 -9.18 4.71 4.57
C GLU A 16 -10.03 3.76 3.71
N VAL A 17 -9.43 2.73 3.10
CA VAL A 17 -10.18 1.73 2.31
C VAL A 17 -11.17 0.96 3.19
N GLU A 18 -10.78 0.53 4.39
CA GLU A 18 -11.66 -0.15 5.34
C GLU A 18 -12.85 0.73 5.74
N GLN A 19 -12.63 2.02 5.97
CA GLN A 19 -13.70 2.98 6.25
C GLN A 19 -14.66 3.12 5.07
N ILE A 20 -14.14 3.19 3.85
CA ILE A 20 -14.97 3.23 2.65
C ILE A 20 -15.82 1.97 2.53
N VAL A 21 -15.22 0.79 2.74
CA VAL A 21 -15.95 -0.49 2.68
C VAL A 21 -17.07 -0.51 3.72
N GLN A 22 -16.81 -0.09 4.96
CA GLN A 22 -17.85 0.00 6.00
C GLN A 22 -19.01 0.92 5.59
N GLN A 23 -18.73 2.06 4.95
CA GLN A 23 -19.78 2.96 4.45
C GLN A 23 -20.57 2.35 3.30
N LEU A 24 -19.92 1.61 2.41
CA LEU A 24 -20.59 0.90 1.32
C LEU A 24 -21.49 -0.23 1.86
N GLU A 25 -21.03 -0.95 2.87
CA GLU A 25 -21.77 -2.05 3.51
C GLU A 25 -22.97 -1.58 4.35
N SER A 26 -23.00 -0.33 4.80
CA SER A 26 -24.18 0.21 5.49
C SER A 26 -25.42 0.24 4.60
N GLY A 27 -25.23 0.37 3.28
CA GLY A 27 -26.31 0.48 2.30
C GLY A 27 -27.10 1.79 2.39
N GLU A 28 -26.61 2.76 3.16
CA GLU A 28 -27.29 4.06 3.37
C GLU A 28 -26.94 5.10 2.30
N LEU A 29 -25.91 4.84 1.50
CA LEU A 29 -25.42 5.77 0.49
C LEU A 29 -26.27 5.74 -0.78
N PRO A 30 -26.62 6.92 -1.34
CA PRO A 30 -27.15 7.01 -2.69
C PRO A 30 -26.20 6.38 -3.71
N LEU A 31 -26.74 5.80 -4.79
CA LEU A 31 -25.93 5.10 -5.80
C LEU A 31 -24.80 5.96 -6.39
N ALA A 32 -25.01 7.27 -6.55
CA ALA A 32 -23.98 8.18 -7.02
C ALA A 32 -22.77 8.26 -6.06
N GLU A 33 -23.04 8.32 -4.76
CA GLU A 33 -22.01 8.32 -3.72
C GLU A 33 -21.32 6.96 -3.61
N VAL A 34 -22.06 5.85 -3.75
CA VAL A 34 -21.48 4.50 -3.83
C VAL A 34 -20.42 4.41 -4.93
N VAL A 35 -20.70 4.96 -6.11
CA VAL A 35 -19.76 4.96 -7.23
C VAL A 35 -18.52 5.81 -6.92
N GLU A 36 -18.70 6.99 -6.32
CA GLU A 36 -17.57 7.85 -5.92
C GLU A 36 -16.69 7.16 -4.86
N GLN A 37 -17.30 6.61 -3.83
CA GLN A 37 -16.61 5.85 -2.78
C GLN A 37 -15.82 4.68 -3.36
N PHE A 38 -16.44 3.91 -4.27
CA PHE A 38 -15.75 2.81 -4.94
C PHE A 38 -14.55 3.28 -5.76
N GLN A 39 -14.66 4.41 -6.47
CA GLN A 39 -13.53 4.98 -7.22
C GLN A 39 -12.37 5.37 -6.29
N GLN A 40 -12.67 6.01 -5.15
CA GLN A 40 -11.67 6.38 -4.16
C GLN A 40 -10.97 5.14 -3.57
N ALA A 41 -11.73 4.12 -3.16
CA ALA A 41 -11.18 2.87 -2.66
C ALA A 41 -10.30 2.17 -3.71
N SER A 42 -10.75 2.13 -4.97
CA SER A 42 -9.97 1.53 -6.07
C SER A 42 -8.63 2.24 -6.27
N GLN A 43 -8.61 3.58 -6.27
CA GLN A 43 -7.38 4.36 -6.40
C GLN A 43 -6.42 4.11 -5.24
N ARG A 44 -6.93 4.04 -4.01
CA ARG A 44 -6.12 3.72 -2.82
C ARG A 44 -5.55 2.33 -2.89
N LEU A 45 -6.35 1.32 -3.24
CA LEU A 45 -5.90 -0.06 -3.41
C LEU A 45 -4.81 -0.18 -4.49
N GLN A 46 -4.93 0.53 -5.61
CA GLN A 46 -3.88 0.58 -6.63
C GLN A 46 -2.58 1.23 -6.13
N GLN A 47 -2.68 2.24 -5.26
CA GLN A 47 -1.50 2.83 -4.63
C GLN A 47 -0.84 1.84 -3.66
N CYS A 48 -1.64 1.14 -2.86
CA CYS A 48 -1.16 0.10 -1.95
C CYS A 48 -0.47 -1.05 -2.69
N ASP A 49 -1.08 -1.57 -3.77
CA ASP A 49 -0.49 -2.64 -4.58
C ASP A 49 0.87 -2.24 -5.18
N ARG A 50 0.97 -1.03 -5.74
CA ARG A 50 2.27 -0.49 -6.22
C ARG A 50 3.30 -0.42 -5.11
N PHE A 51 2.93 0.15 -3.95
CA PHE A 51 3.84 0.25 -2.81
C PHE A 51 4.34 -1.12 -2.34
N LEU A 52 3.46 -2.12 -2.26
CA LEU A 52 3.83 -3.47 -1.86
C LEU A 52 4.78 -4.11 -2.86
N ARG A 53 4.54 -3.96 -4.17
CA ARG A 53 5.43 -4.48 -5.22
C ARG A 53 6.82 -3.86 -5.15
N ASP A 54 6.90 -2.55 -4.97
CA ASP A 54 8.17 -1.85 -4.83
C ASP A 54 8.94 -2.34 -3.60
N LYS A 55 8.24 -2.56 -2.48
CA LYS A 55 8.84 -3.08 -1.24
C LYS A 55 9.24 -4.54 -1.32
N GLN A 56 8.48 -5.35 -2.05
CA GLN A 56 8.85 -6.73 -2.32
C GLN A 56 10.13 -6.79 -3.17
N ALA A 57 10.22 -6.00 -4.24
CA ALA A 57 11.43 -5.95 -5.07
C ALA A 57 12.67 -5.48 -4.27
N GLU A 58 12.50 -4.50 -3.37
CA GLU A 58 13.57 -4.05 -2.47
C GLU A 58 14.03 -5.18 -1.52
N LEU A 59 13.10 -5.96 -0.97
CA LEU A 59 13.40 -7.11 -0.13
C LEU A 59 14.09 -8.24 -0.91
N ASP A 60 13.64 -8.55 -2.11
CA ASP A 60 14.20 -9.61 -2.95
C ASP A 60 15.67 -9.34 -3.28
N LEU A 61 16.02 -8.10 -3.66
CA LEU A 61 17.41 -7.68 -3.89
C LEU A 61 18.27 -7.79 -2.62
N LEU A 62 17.69 -7.47 -1.46
CA LEU A 62 18.40 -7.57 -0.20
C LEU A 62 18.69 -9.04 0.14
N ILE A 63 17.75 -9.94 -0.10
CA ILE A 63 17.92 -11.39 0.10
C ILE A 63 19.01 -11.93 -0.84
N GLU A 64 18.97 -11.57 -2.12
CA GLU A 64 19.99 -11.97 -3.10
C GLU A 64 21.40 -11.56 -2.65
N SER A 65 21.55 -10.36 -2.09
CA SER A 65 22.84 -9.88 -1.55
C SER A 65 23.33 -10.64 -0.30
N LEU A 66 22.44 -11.33 0.41
CA LEU A 66 22.81 -12.18 1.57
C LEU A 66 23.26 -13.58 1.14
N ASP A 67 22.81 -14.05 -0.03
CA ASP A 67 23.10 -15.39 -0.56
C ASP A 67 24.37 -15.47 -1.41
N GLU A 68 25.01 -14.33 -1.76
CA GLU A 68 26.32 -14.36 -2.43
C GLU A 68 27.40 -14.88 -1.45
N PRO A 69 27.99 -16.08 -1.70
CA PRO A 69 29.08 -16.56 -0.86
C PRO A 69 30.28 -15.62 -1.03
N PRO A 70 31.06 -15.36 0.03
CA PRO A 70 32.22 -14.48 -0.06
C PRO A 70 33.15 -15.00 -1.14
N VAL A 71 33.35 -14.20 -2.20
CA VAL A 71 34.28 -14.51 -3.29
C VAL A 71 35.67 -14.67 -2.65
N PRO A 72 36.28 -15.87 -2.69
CA PRO A 72 37.61 -16.04 -2.15
C PRO A 72 38.59 -15.18 -2.96
N PRO A 73 39.53 -14.48 -2.31
CA PRO A 73 40.54 -13.73 -3.02
C PRO A 73 41.38 -14.68 -3.88
N GLN A 74 41.63 -14.28 -5.13
CA GLN A 74 42.50 -14.97 -6.09
C GLN A 74 43.96 -14.99 -5.65
#